data_AF-A0A2X1IZQ9-F1
#
_entry.id   AF-A0A2X1IZQ9-F1
#
_cell.length_a   1.000
_cell.length_b   1.000
_cell.length_c   1.000
_cell.angle_alpha   90.00
_cell.angle_beta   90.00
_cell.angle_gamma   90.00
#
_symmetry.space_group_name_H-M   'P 1'
#
loop_
_entity.id
_entity.type
_entity.pdbx_description
1 polymer ?
#
loop_
_entity_poly.entity_id
_entity_poly.type
_entity_poly.pdbx_seq_one_letter_code
_entity_poly.pdbx_strand_id
1 'polypeptide(L)'
;MEKTLRHSYDKSRRRGAIHVISAFSTMHSLVIGQIKTDKKSNEITAIPELLNMLDIKGKIITTDAMGCQKDIAEKIQKQGGDYLFAVKGNQGRLNKAFEEKFPLKELNNPEHDSYAISEKSHGREEIRLHIVCDVPDELIDFTFEWKGLKKLCVAVSFRSIIAEQKKEPEMTVRYYISSADLTAEKFATAIRNHWHVENKLHWRLDVVMNEDDCKIRRGNAAELFSGIRHIAINILTNDKVFKAGLRRKMRKAAMDRNYLASVLAGSGLS
;
A
#
# COMPACT_ATOMS: atom_id res chain seq x y z
N MET A 1 -2.32 -4.82 -0.97
CA MET A 1 -0.90 -5.05 -1.27
C MET A 1 -0.69 -6.50 -1.63
N GLU A 2 0.04 -6.77 -2.70
CA GLU A 2 0.44 -8.13 -3.10
C GLU A 2 1.72 -8.54 -2.36
N LYS A 3 1.80 -9.79 -1.95
CA LYS A 3 3.01 -10.45 -1.48
C LYS A 3 3.19 -11.81 -2.14
N THR A 4 4.40 -12.14 -2.56
CA THR A 4 4.77 -13.47 -3.05
C THR A 4 5.45 -14.28 -1.95
N LEU A 5 4.96 -15.49 -1.67
CA LEU A 5 5.59 -16.41 -0.72
C LEU A 5 6.73 -17.17 -1.41
N ARG A 6 7.95 -16.62 -1.37
CA ARG A 6 9.05 -17.00 -2.28
C ARG A 6 9.43 -18.48 -2.29
N HIS A 7 9.39 -19.19 -1.16
CA HIS A 7 9.77 -20.61 -1.09
C HIS A 7 8.60 -21.60 -1.07
N SER A 8 7.38 -21.12 -1.32
CA SER A 8 6.18 -21.96 -1.43
C SER A 8 6.08 -22.74 -2.75
N TYR A 9 6.90 -22.41 -3.75
CA TYR A 9 6.92 -23.15 -5.02
C TYR A 9 7.35 -24.61 -4.82
N ASP A 10 6.87 -25.47 -5.72
CA ASP A 10 7.23 -26.88 -5.74
C ASP A 10 7.52 -27.32 -7.18
N LYS A 11 8.82 -27.42 -7.50
CA LYS A 11 9.29 -27.86 -8.82
C LYS A 11 8.86 -29.30 -9.13
N SER A 12 8.81 -30.18 -8.12
CA SER A 12 8.43 -31.59 -8.31
C SER A 12 6.96 -31.73 -8.73
N ARG A 13 6.10 -30.82 -8.25
CA ARG A 13 4.68 -30.76 -8.58
C ARG A 13 4.32 -29.70 -9.63
N ARG A 14 5.32 -29.08 -10.27
CA ARG A 14 5.17 -27.97 -11.23
C ARG A 14 4.28 -26.81 -10.71
N ARG A 15 4.36 -26.49 -9.42
CA ARG A 15 3.61 -25.39 -8.80
C ARG A 15 4.51 -24.17 -8.63
N GLY A 16 4.03 -23.01 -9.11
CA GLY A 16 4.66 -21.71 -8.89
C GLY A 16 4.56 -21.25 -7.43
N ALA A 17 5.20 -20.13 -7.11
CA ALA A 17 5.07 -19.51 -5.80
C ALA A 17 3.64 -18.98 -5.61
N ILE A 18 3.15 -19.04 -4.37
CA ILE A 18 1.85 -18.52 -3.99
C ILE A 18 1.92 -17.00 -3.90
N HIS A 19 0.91 -16.33 -4.44
CA HIS A 19 0.71 -14.90 -4.30
C HIS A 19 -0.46 -14.67 -3.32
N VAL A 20 -0.35 -13.63 -2.49
CA VAL A 20 -1.38 -13.27 -1.51
C VAL A 20 -1.62 -11.77 -1.61
N ILE A 21 -2.88 -11.39 -1.71
CA ILE A 21 -3.30 -9.99 -1.64
C ILE A 21 -3.87 -9.75 -0.27
N SER A 22 -3.33 -8.76 0.43
CA SER A 22 -3.78 -8.37 1.76
C SER A 22 -4.36 -6.96 1.75
N ALA A 23 -5.47 -6.79 2.45
CA ALA A 23 -6.03 -5.50 2.82
C ALA A 23 -5.44 -5.08 4.17
N PHE A 24 -4.87 -3.88 4.22
CA PHE A 24 -4.19 -3.36 5.40
C PHE A 24 -4.82 -2.03 5.82
N SER A 25 -5.25 -1.96 7.08
CA SER A 25 -5.71 -0.72 7.70
C SER A 25 -4.51 0.06 8.20
N THR A 26 -4.22 1.20 7.57
CA THR A 26 -3.09 2.07 7.93
C THR A 26 -3.27 2.71 9.30
N MET A 27 -4.50 3.09 9.66
CA MET A 27 -4.85 3.70 10.94
C MET A 27 -4.62 2.75 12.12
N HIS A 28 -5.05 1.50 11.99
CA HIS A 28 -4.87 0.51 13.05
C HIS A 28 -3.57 -0.29 12.92
N SER A 29 -2.86 -0.16 11.80
CA SER A 29 -1.68 -0.96 11.45
C SER A 29 -1.97 -2.47 11.47
N LEU A 30 -3.13 -2.88 10.95
CA LEU A 30 -3.62 -4.26 10.96
C LEU A 30 -3.90 -4.78 9.57
N VAL A 31 -3.66 -6.07 9.36
CA VAL A 31 -4.20 -6.79 8.20
C VAL A 31 -5.63 -7.20 8.51
N ILE A 32 -6.58 -6.78 7.66
CA ILE A 32 -8.02 -6.96 7.88
C ILE A 32 -8.64 -8.03 6.97
N GLY A 33 -7.92 -8.44 5.93
CA GLY A 33 -8.34 -9.52 5.04
C GLY A 33 -7.22 -9.93 4.11
N GLN A 34 -7.27 -11.16 3.62
CA GLN A 34 -6.35 -11.67 2.62
C GLN A 34 -7.03 -12.64 1.67
N ILE A 35 -6.59 -12.66 0.41
CA ILE A 35 -7.00 -13.64 -0.58
C ILE A 35 -5.75 -14.19 -1.27
N LYS A 36 -5.70 -15.51 -1.43
CA LYS A 36 -4.67 -16.19 -2.20
C LYS A 36 -4.95 -16.04 -3.69
N THR A 37 -3.90 -15.78 -4.46
CA THR A 37 -3.92 -15.81 -5.92
C THR A 37 -2.86 -16.77 -6.47
N ASP A 38 -3.20 -17.49 -7.54
CA ASP A 38 -2.29 -18.48 -8.14
C ASP A 38 -1.21 -17.85 -9.04
N LYS A 39 -1.42 -16.59 -9.46
CA LYS A 39 -0.49 -15.81 -10.28
C LYS A 39 -0.65 -14.33 -9.94
N LYS A 40 0.44 -13.57 -10.11
CA LYS A 40 0.45 -12.11 -10.05
C LYS A 40 -0.64 -11.44 -10.92
N SER A 41 -0.92 -11.98 -12.10
CA SER A 41 -1.99 -11.49 -13.01
C SER A 41 -3.40 -11.56 -12.43
N ASN A 42 -3.64 -12.38 -11.40
CA ASN A 42 -4.97 -12.62 -10.85
C ASN A 42 -5.34 -11.58 -9.77
N GLU A 43 -4.54 -10.53 -9.58
CA GLU A 43 -4.87 -9.45 -8.66
C GLU A 43 -6.11 -8.67 -9.06
N ILE A 44 -6.30 -8.46 -10.36
CA ILE A 44 -7.43 -7.71 -10.89
C ILE A 44 -8.76 -8.36 -10.50
N THR A 45 -8.81 -9.69 -10.43
CA THR A 45 -10.00 -10.44 -10.02
C THR A 45 -10.12 -10.57 -8.51
N ALA A 46 -9.01 -10.67 -7.78
CA ALA A 46 -9.01 -10.87 -6.33
C ALA A 46 -9.28 -9.58 -5.54
N ILE A 47 -8.91 -8.39 -6.04
CA ILE A 47 -9.23 -7.11 -5.38
C ILE A 47 -10.76 -6.95 -5.22
N PRO A 48 -11.59 -7.11 -6.27
CA PRO A 48 -13.04 -7.09 -6.12
C PRO A 48 -13.60 -8.06 -5.09
N GLU A 49 -13.06 -9.28 -4.98
CA GLU A 49 -13.50 -10.25 -3.99
C GLU A 49 -13.18 -9.78 -2.57
N LEU A 50 -11.96 -9.25 -2.38
CA LEU A 50 -11.53 -8.72 -1.09
C LEU A 50 -12.38 -7.50 -0.66
N LEU A 51 -12.73 -6.62 -1.59
CA LEU A 51 -13.61 -5.48 -1.32
C LEU A 51 -15.01 -5.91 -0.87
N ASN A 52 -15.55 -7.01 -1.40
CA ASN A 52 -16.86 -7.53 -0.96
C ASN A 52 -16.88 -7.98 0.50
N MET A 53 -15.72 -8.33 1.06
CA MET A 53 -15.59 -8.81 2.43
C MET A 53 -15.38 -7.67 3.44
N LEU A 54 -15.23 -6.44 2.97
CA LEU A 54 -14.82 -5.29 3.78
C LEU A 54 -15.89 -4.19 3.75
N ASP A 55 -16.13 -3.56 4.90
CA ASP A 55 -16.87 -2.30 4.94
C ASP A 55 -15.93 -1.14 4.59
N ILE A 56 -16.07 -0.64 3.35
CA ILE A 56 -15.21 0.42 2.79
C ILE A 56 -15.92 1.78 2.74
N LYS A 57 -17.13 1.89 3.29
CA LYS A 57 -17.92 3.12 3.20
C LYS A 57 -17.21 4.30 3.86
N GLY A 58 -17.04 5.39 3.13
CA GLY A 58 -16.33 6.60 3.57
C GLY A 58 -14.84 6.38 3.82
N LYS A 59 -14.24 5.30 3.28
CA LYS A 59 -12.80 5.01 3.37
C LYS A 59 -12.13 5.24 2.02
N ILE A 60 -10.88 5.67 2.06
CA ILE A 60 -10.03 5.78 0.86
C ILE A 60 -9.26 4.48 0.68
N ILE A 61 -9.49 3.81 -0.44
CA ILE A 61 -8.80 2.61 -0.86
C ILE A 61 -7.62 3.01 -1.74
N THR A 62 -6.41 2.64 -1.32
CA THR A 62 -5.19 2.85 -2.09
C THR A 62 -4.74 1.53 -2.71
N THR A 63 -4.39 1.55 -3.98
CA THR A 63 -3.77 0.41 -4.66
C THR A 63 -2.57 0.86 -5.45
N ASP A 64 -1.71 -0.10 -5.77
CA ASP A 64 -0.63 0.14 -6.71
C ASP A 64 -1.18 0.31 -8.13
N ALA A 65 -0.25 0.47 -9.08
CA ALA A 65 -0.60 0.75 -10.45
C ALA A 65 -1.21 -0.46 -11.19
N MET A 66 -1.13 -1.67 -10.62
CA MET A 66 -1.77 -2.85 -11.18
C MET A 66 -3.26 -2.91 -10.83
N GLY A 67 -3.62 -2.46 -9.62
CA GLY A 67 -5.00 -2.29 -9.17
C GLY A 67 -5.73 -1.08 -9.78
N CYS A 68 -5.06 -0.23 -10.56
CA CYS A 68 -5.64 0.91 -11.25
C CYS A 68 -6.51 0.46 -12.45
N GLN A 69 -7.71 -0.05 -12.14
CA GLN A 69 -8.67 -0.56 -13.12
C GLN A 69 -10.02 0.13 -12.94
N LYS A 70 -10.70 0.42 -14.06
CA LYS A 70 -11.99 1.13 -14.08
C LYS A 70 -13.08 0.37 -13.32
N ASP A 71 -13.15 -0.95 -13.50
CA ASP A 71 -14.14 -1.79 -12.82
C ASP A 71 -13.94 -1.80 -11.29
N ILE A 72 -12.69 -1.72 -10.83
CA ILE A 72 -12.37 -1.65 -9.40
C ILE A 72 -12.78 -0.29 -8.83
N ALA A 73 -12.46 0.81 -9.54
CA ALA A 73 -12.91 2.16 -9.17
C ALA A 73 -14.44 2.23 -9.08
N GLU A 74 -15.15 1.68 -10.07
CA GLU A 74 -16.60 1.68 -10.10
C GLU A 74 -17.19 0.90 -8.91
N LYS A 75 -16.58 -0.23 -8.57
CA LYS A 75 -17.00 -1.05 -7.44
C LYS A 75 -16.82 -0.35 -6.10
N ILE A 76 -15.67 0.32 -5.90
CA ILE A 76 -15.39 1.09 -4.68
C ILE A 76 -16.43 2.19 -4.50
N GLN A 77 -16.72 2.93 -5.57
CA GLN A 77 -17.73 3.98 -5.57
C GLN A 77 -19.14 3.44 -5.31
N LYS A 78 -19.51 2.30 -5.91
CA LYS A 78 -20.81 1.64 -5.66
C LYS A 78 -21.01 1.25 -4.19
N GLN A 79 -19.93 0.91 -3.48
CA GLN A 79 -19.96 0.60 -2.05
C GLN A 79 -19.81 1.85 -1.14
N GLY A 80 -19.74 3.06 -1.74
CA GLY A 80 -19.62 4.32 -1.01
C GLY A 80 -18.23 4.59 -0.43
N GLY A 81 -17.21 3.90 -0.92
CA GLY A 81 -15.80 4.21 -0.65
C GLY A 81 -15.22 5.13 -1.72
N ASP A 82 -14.04 5.67 -1.42
CA ASP A 82 -13.24 6.45 -2.36
C ASP A 82 -11.98 5.70 -2.76
N TYR A 83 -11.42 6.02 -3.93
CA TYR A 83 -10.16 5.45 -4.39
C TYR A 83 -9.07 6.50 -4.56
N LEU A 84 -7.83 6.06 -4.41
CA LEU A 84 -6.62 6.76 -4.80
C LEU A 84 -5.68 5.76 -5.47
N PHE A 85 -5.58 5.82 -6.79
CA PHE A 85 -4.84 4.84 -7.59
C PHE A 85 -3.61 5.45 -8.22
N ALA A 86 -2.50 4.70 -8.18
CA ALA A 86 -1.30 5.04 -8.93
C ALA A 86 -1.51 4.75 -10.42
N VAL A 87 -1.11 5.68 -11.29
CA VAL A 87 -1.18 5.53 -12.74
C VAL A 87 0.17 5.02 -13.25
N LYS A 88 0.19 3.96 -14.05
CA LYS A 88 1.41 3.46 -14.73
C LYS A 88 1.50 4.04 -16.13
N GLY A 89 2.72 4.23 -16.64
CA GLY A 89 2.98 4.67 -18.02
C GLY A 89 2.35 3.80 -19.13
N ASN A 90 1.89 2.58 -18.84
CA ASN A 90 1.14 1.75 -19.80
C ASN A 90 -0.29 2.25 -20.07
N GLN A 91 -0.83 3.19 -19.27
CA GLN A 91 -2.11 3.85 -19.53
C GLN A 91 -1.88 5.11 -20.39
N GLY A 92 -1.46 4.88 -21.64
CA GLY A 92 -0.88 5.92 -22.50
C GLY A 92 -1.68 7.21 -22.62
N ARG A 93 -3.02 7.17 -22.68
CA ARG A 93 -3.85 8.38 -22.80
C ARG A 93 -3.86 9.22 -21.52
N LEU A 94 -3.92 8.55 -20.36
CA LEU A 94 -4.00 9.19 -19.05
C LEU A 94 -2.62 9.74 -18.64
N ASN A 95 -1.55 8.98 -18.90
CA ASN A 95 -0.19 9.45 -18.68
C ASN A 95 0.19 10.62 -19.61
N LYS A 96 -0.21 10.59 -20.88
CA LYS A 96 -0.01 11.72 -21.80
C LYS A 96 -0.75 12.97 -21.34
N ALA A 97 -2.01 12.82 -20.90
CA ALA A 97 -2.76 13.93 -20.33
C ALA A 97 -2.04 14.56 -19.12
N PHE A 98 -1.46 13.73 -18.24
CA PHE A 98 -0.63 14.23 -17.15
C PHE A 98 0.63 14.94 -17.62
N GLU A 99 1.36 14.40 -18.61
CA GLU A 99 2.59 15.01 -19.14
C GLU A 99 2.32 16.33 -19.88
N GLU A 100 1.21 16.45 -20.59
CA GLU A 100 0.80 17.65 -21.32
C GLU A 100 0.24 18.75 -20.41
N LYS A 101 -0.54 18.38 -19.37
CA LYS A 101 -1.21 19.32 -18.46
C LYS A 101 -0.45 19.62 -17.18
N PHE A 102 0.48 18.75 -16.76
CA PHE A 102 1.35 19.00 -15.60
C PHE A 102 2.82 18.98 -16.03
N PRO A 103 3.22 19.84 -16.99
CA PRO A 103 4.64 20.02 -17.25
C PRO A 103 5.30 20.50 -15.95
N LEU A 104 6.54 20.07 -15.70
CA LEU A 104 7.27 20.41 -14.46
C LEU A 104 7.34 21.93 -14.18
N LYS A 105 7.09 22.76 -15.20
CA LYS A 105 7.01 24.22 -15.11
C LYS A 105 5.77 24.72 -14.36
N GLU A 106 4.68 23.94 -14.32
CA GLU A 106 3.43 24.26 -13.61
C GLU A 106 3.41 23.73 -12.16
N LEU A 107 4.49 23.07 -11.71
CA LEU A 107 4.62 22.61 -10.31
C LEU A 107 4.51 23.75 -9.28
N ASN A 108 4.72 24.99 -9.70
CA ASN A 108 4.67 26.18 -8.85
C ASN A 108 3.44 27.05 -9.15
N ASN A 109 2.43 26.52 -9.84
CA ASN A 109 1.19 27.24 -10.10
C ASN A 109 0.42 27.46 -8.78
N PRO A 110 0.19 28.71 -8.35
CA PRO A 110 -0.52 29.01 -7.10
C PRO A 110 -2.00 28.59 -7.09
N GLU A 111 -2.58 28.24 -8.25
CA GLU A 111 -3.96 27.72 -8.33
C GLU A 111 -4.09 26.27 -7.86
N HIS A 112 -2.98 25.52 -7.77
CA HIS A 112 -3.00 24.14 -7.29
C HIS A 112 -2.71 24.07 -5.79
N ASP A 113 -3.41 23.17 -5.10
CA ASP A 113 -3.05 22.84 -3.73
C ASP A 113 -1.74 22.04 -3.75
N SER A 114 -0.73 22.50 -3.01
CA SER A 114 0.61 21.93 -3.01
C SER A 114 1.16 21.77 -1.60
N TYR A 115 1.91 20.69 -1.40
CA TYR A 115 2.50 20.35 -0.11
C TYR A 115 3.89 19.74 -0.28
N ALA A 116 4.89 20.40 0.32
CA ALA A 116 6.29 19.99 0.25
C ALA A 116 6.80 19.50 1.61
N ILE A 117 7.58 18.42 1.59
CA ILE A 117 8.31 17.89 2.74
C ILE A 117 9.77 17.66 2.35
N SER A 118 10.70 18.01 3.24
CA SER A 118 12.11 17.63 3.14
C SER A 118 12.47 16.68 4.29
N GLU A 119 13.11 15.56 3.96
CA GLU A 119 13.59 14.59 4.94
C GLU A 119 15.07 14.28 4.73
N LYS A 120 15.83 14.28 5.83
CA LYS A 120 17.22 13.84 5.86
C LYS A 120 17.31 12.52 6.62
N SER A 121 17.80 11.47 5.97
CA SER A 121 17.92 10.15 6.59
C SER A 121 19.03 9.33 5.94
N HIS A 122 19.82 8.60 6.74
CA HIS A 122 20.85 7.67 6.29
C HIS A 122 21.82 8.24 5.21
N GLY A 123 22.23 9.51 5.37
CA GLY A 123 23.12 10.17 4.41
C GLY A 123 22.46 10.59 3.09
N ARG A 124 21.13 10.59 3.02
CA ARG A 124 20.32 11.03 1.87
C ARG A 124 19.42 12.18 2.27
N GLU A 125 19.22 13.09 1.34
CA GLU A 125 18.19 14.13 1.41
C GLU A 125 17.14 13.84 0.34
N GLU A 126 15.88 13.79 0.76
CA GLU A 126 14.75 13.54 -0.12
C GLU A 126 13.71 14.65 0.06
N ILE A 127 13.50 15.43 -1.00
CA ILE A 127 12.47 16.47 -1.05
C ILE A 127 11.30 15.89 -1.83
N ARG A 128 10.11 15.90 -1.24
CA ARG A 128 8.89 15.42 -1.88
C ARG A 128 7.89 16.56 -1.99
N LEU A 129 7.43 16.79 -3.21
CA LEU A 129 6.39 17.75 -3.54
C LEU A 129 5.14 16.98 -3.97
N HIS A 130 4.01 17.32 -3.37
CA HIS A 130 2.72 16.73 -3.67
C HIS A 130 1.80 17.83 -4.17
N ILE A 131 1.14 17.58 -5.29
CA ILE A 131 0.23 18.54 -5.92
C ILE A 131 -1.10 17.86 -6.16
N VAL A 132 -2.18 18.56 -5.86
CA VAL A 132 -3.55 18.13 -6.15
C VAL A 132 -4.24 19.22 -6.95
N CYS A 133 -4.97 18.77 -7.96
CA CYS A 133 -5.67 19.62 -8.91
C CYS A 133 -7.03 19.00 -9.23
N ASP A 134 -7.98 19.86 -9.56
CA ASP A 134 -9.26 19.44 -10.13
C ASP A 134 -9.06 18.83 -11.51
N VAL A 135 -10.00 17.99 -11.94
CA VAL A 135 -10.00 17.45 -13.29
C VAL A 135 -10.29 18.60 -14.27
N PRO A 136 -9.37 18.94 -15.19
CA PRO A 136 -9.60 19.95 -16.21
C PRO A 136 -10.79 19.59 -17.11
N ASP A 137 -11.51 20.58 -17.62
CA ASP A 137 -12.67 20.38 -18.51
C ASP A 137 -12.34 19.55 -19.77
N GLU A 138 -11.11 19.69 -20.28
CA GLU A 138 -10.63 18.90 -21.43
C GLU A 138 -10.44 17.40 -21.12
N LEU A 139 -10.36 17.05 -19.84
CA LEU A 139 -10.27 15.67 -19.36
C LEU A 139 -11.61 15.14 -18.86
N ILE A 140 -12.72 15.82 -19.18
CA ILE A 140 -14.07 15.39 -18.76
C ILE A 140 -14.42 13.98 -19.27
N ASP A 141 -13.91 13.58 -20.44
CA ASP A 141 -14.00 12.20 -20.95
C ASP A 141 -13.53 11.17 -19.93
N PHE A 142 -12.46 11.47 -19.19
CA PHE A 142 -11.94 10.58 -18.16
C PHE A 142 -12.86 10.48 -16.94
N THR A 143 -13.68 11.50 -16.65
CA THR A 143 -14.66 11.43 -15.57
C THR A 143 -15.81 10.47 -15.89
N PHE A 144 -16.11 10.27 -17.17
CA PHE A 144 -17.05 9.23 -17.62
C PHE A 144 -16.43 7.83 -17.55
N GLU A 145 -15.13 7.72 -17.88
CA GLU A 145 -14.41 6.44 -17.82
C GLU A 145 -14.09 6.00 -16.38
N TRP A 146 -13.83 6.95 -15.49
CA TRP A 146 -13.47 6.74 -14.10
C TRP A 146 -14.55 7.32 -13.20
N LYS A 147 -15.51 6.46 -12.85
CA LYS A 147 -16.67 6.86 -12.05
C LYS A 147 -16.24 7.58 -10.78
N GLY A 148 -16.75 8.79 -10.59
CA GLY A 148 -16.51 9.59 -9.38
C GLY A 148 -15.12 10.21 -9.32
N LEU A 149 -14.32 10.20 -10.40
CA LEU A 149 -13.06 10.92 -10.48
C LEU A 149 -13.27 12.43 -10.20
N LYS A 150 -12.54 12.96 -9.23
CA LYS A 150 -12.61 14.38 -8.84
C LYS A 150 -11.28 15.09 -8.91
N LYS A 151 -10.20 14.38 -8.56
CA LYS A 151 -8.86 14.97 -8.43
C LYS A 151 -7.83 14.19 -9.23
N LEU A 152 -6.93 14.94 -9.83
CA LEU A 152 -5.66 14.45 -10.35
C LEU A 152 -4.59 14.82 -9.32
N CYS A 153 -3.62 13.93 -9.10
CA CYS A 153 -2.60 14.16 -8.09
C CYS A 153 -1.22 13.76 -8.60
N VAL A 154 -0.21 14.57 -8.28
CA VAL A 154 1.17 14.36 -8.71
C VAL A 154 2.08 14.33 -7.49
N ALA A 155 2.88 13.28 -7.36
CA ALA A 155 3.93 13.19 -6.35
C ALA A 155 5.30 13.22 -7.04
N VAL A 156 6.07 14.26 -6.77
CA VAL A 156 7.43 14.44 -7.24
C VAL A 156 8.40 14.21 -6.09
N SER A 157 9.42 13.40 -6.32
CA SER A 157 10.49 13.15 -5.35
C SER A 157 11.84 13.47 -5.98
N PHE A 158 12.58 14.36 -5.32
CA PHE A 158 13.97 14.68 -5.60
C PHE A 158 14.85 13.99 -4.56
N ARG A 159 15.75 13.13 -5.00
CA ARG A 159 16.67 12.42 -4.11
C ARG A 159 18.11 12.84 -4.40
N SER A 160 18.83 13.26 -3.37
CA SER A 160 20.27 13.52 -3.42
C SER A 160 21.03 12.71 -2.37
N ILE A 161 22.27 12.35 -2.69
CA ILE A 161 23.18 11.64 -1.77
C ILE A 161 24.16 12.68 -1.22
N ILE A 162 24.17 12.85 0.11
CA ILE A 162 24.92 13.94 0.78
C ILE A 162 26.45 13.78 0.59
N ALA A 163 26.93 12.53 0.46
CA ALA A 163 28.35 12.22 0.30
C ALA A 163 28.92 12.58 -1.09
N GLU A 164 28.07 12.66 -2.12
CA GLU A 164 28.46 13.03 -3.48
C GLU A 164 27.79 14.37 -3.80
N GLN A 165 28.35 15.48 -3.34
CA GLN A 165 27.90 16.87 -3.64
C GLN A 165 27.81 17.20 -5.16
N LYS A 166 28.06 16.22 -6.05
CA LYS A 166 28.21 16.37 -7.51
C LYS A 166 27.23 15.56 -8.36
N LYS A 167 26.32 14.74 -7.81
CA LYS A 167 25.29 14.09 -8.65
C LYS A 167 24.03 14.95 -8.71
N GLU A 168 23.52 15.13 -9.93
CA GLU A 168 22.19 15.69 -10.16
C GLU A 168 21.16 14.89 -9.34
N PRO A 169 20.20 15.57 -8.70
CA PRO A 169 19.19 14.90 -7.90
C PRO A 169 18.37 13.97 -8.81
N GLU A 170 18.22 12.71 -8.39
CA GLU A 170 17.36 11.77 -9.09
C GLU A 170 15.91 12.21 -8.89
N MET A 171 15.27 12.59 -10.00
CA MET A 171 13.89 13.04 -10.02
C MET A 171 12.98 11.89 -10.41
N THR A 172 11.99 11.61 -9.57
CA THR A 172 10.94 10.63 -9.87
C THR A 172 9.57 11.29 -9.78
N VAL A 173 8.76 11.12 -10.81
CA VAL A 173 7.38 11.64 -10.89
C VAL A 173 6.43 10.44 -10.86
N ARG A 174 5.37 10.55 -10.07
CA ARG A 174 4.30 9.55 -10.00
C ARG A 174 2.94 10.25 -10.07
N TYR A 175 2.09 9.74 -10.94
CA TYR A 175 0.75 10.26 -11.15
C TYR A 175 -0.29 9.39 -10.45
N TYR A 176 -1.36 10.03 -9.98
CA TYR A 176 -2.45 9.39 -9.28
C TYR A 176 -3.78 10.02 -9.65
N ILE A 177 -4.83 9.21 -9.57
CA ILE A 177 -6.21 9.64 -9.74
C ILE A 177 -7.00 9.38 -8.46
N SER A 178 -7.89 10.29 -8.09
CA SER A 178 -8.72 10.13 -6.89
C SER A 178 -10.18 10.53 -7.09
N SER A 179 -11.06 9.76 -6.46
CA SER A 179 -12.48 10.12 -6.31
C SER A 179 -12.79 10.93 -5.05
N ALA A 180 -11.86 10.93 -4.10
CA ALA A 180 -11.95 11.75 -2.91
C ALA A 180 -11.55 13.19 -3.24
N ASP A 181 -12.23 14.14 -2.61
CA ASP A 181 -11.80 15.53 -2.61
C ASP A 181 -10.64 15.67 -1.61
N LEU A 182 -9.42 15.57 -2.14
CA LEU A 182 -8.19 15.56 -1.35
C LEU A 182 -7.50 16.92 -1.41
N THR A 183 -6.98 17.33 -0.26
CA THR A 183 -5.94 18.37 -0.17
C THR A 183 -4.56 17.73 -0.39
N ALA A 184 -3.55 18.50 -0.79
CA ALA A 184 -2.19 18.03 -1.00
C ALA A 184 -1.58 17.35 0.23
N GLU A 185 -1.87 17.85 1.44
CA GLU A 185 -1.42 17.23 2.70
C GLU A 185 -2.03 15.84 2.94
N LYS A 186 -3.35 15.70 2.77
CA LYS A 186 -4.07 14.42 2.87
C LYS A 186 -3.57 13.42 1.82
N PHE A 187 -3.35 13.88 0.59
CA PHE A 187 -2.77 13.09 -0.48
C PHE A 187 -1.35 12.60 -0.13
N ALA A 188 -0.48 13.50 0.34
CA ALA A 188 0.86 13.16 0.81
C ALA A 188 0.82 12.10 1.92
N THR A 189 -0.08 12.27 2.88
CA THR A 189 -0.29 11.32 3.99
C THR A 189 -0.79 9.96 3.49
N ALA A 190 -1.75 9.93 2.58
CA ALA A 190 -2.31 8.70 2.02
C ALA A 190 -1.25 7.89 1.25
N ILE A 191 -0.51 8.54 0.35
CA ILE A 191 0.60 7.92 -0.38
C ILE A 191 1.65 7.42 0.58
N ARG A 192 2.08 8.25 1.53
CA ARG A 192 3.12 7.87 2.47
C ARG A 192 2.72 6.65 3.28
N ASN A 193 1.47 6.59 3.74
CA ASN A 193 0.92 5.43 4.43
C ASN A 193 0.87 4.19 3.54
N HIS A 194 0.51 4.33 2.27
CA HIS A 194 0.53 3.23 1.29
C HIS A 194 1.95 2.64 1.15
N TRP A 195 2.97 3.47 0.90
CA TRP A 195 4.37 3.00 0.84
C TRP A 195 4.85 2.40 2.16
N HIS A 196 4.38 2.95 3.28
CA HIS A 196 4.75 2.44 4.59
C HIS A 196 4.23 1.03 4.86
N VAL A 197 3.22 0.53 4.12
CA VAL A 197 2.75 -0.86 4.26
C VAL A 197 3.86 -1.84 3.92
N GLU A 198 4.68 -1.57 2.91
CA GLU A 198 5.83 -2.42 2.55
C GLU A 198 6.78 -2.58 3.76
N ASN A 199 7.10 -1.47 4.42
CA ASN A 199 7.99 -1.46 5.58
C ASN A 199 7.33 -1.99 6.87
N LYS A 200 6.04 -1.70 7.09
CA LYS A 200 5.33 -2.09 8.33
C LYS A 200 4.84 -3.52 8.29
N LEU A 201 4.46 -4.05 7.14
CA LEU A 201 3.89 -5.38 7.01
C LEU A 201 4.87 -6.35 6.38
N HIS A 202 5.29 -6.11 5.13
CA HIS A 202 6.08 -7.09 4.38
C HIS A 202 7.43 -7.35 5.05
N TRP A 203 8.16 -6.30 5.44
CA TRP A 203 9.42 -6.47 6.18
C TRP A 203 9.26 -7.24 7.49
N ARG A 204 8.16 -7.01 8.24
CA ARG A 204 7.91 -7.75 9.49
C ARG A 204 7.65 -9.22 9.21
N LEU A 205 6.90 -9.52 8.16
CA LEU A 205 6.66 -10.90 7.74
C LEU A 205 7.97 -11.57 7.30
N ASP A 206 8.80 -10.90 6.51
CA ASP A 206 10.01 -11.50 5.96
C ASP A 206 11.10 -11.65 7.02
N VAL A 207 11.42 -10.58 7.74
CA VAL A 207 12.59 -10.55 8.63
C VAL A 207 12.25 -11.02 10.05
N VAL A 208 11.05 -10.71 10.55
CA VAL A 208 10.67 -11.07 11.93
C VAL A 208 9.99 -12.43 11.98
N MET A 209 9.09 -12.72 11.03
CA MET A 209 8.35 -13.99 10.97
C MET A 209 8.99 -15.05 10.07
N ASN A 210 10.11 -14.72 9.41
CA ASN A 210 10.86 -15.60 8.52
C ASN A 210 9.97 -16.21 7.43
N GLU A 211 9.06 -15.40 6.87
CA GLU A 211 8.03 -15.87 5.94
C GLU A 211 8.62 -16.36 4.63
N ASP A 212 9.51 -15.57 4.02
CA ASP A 212 10.14 -15.92 2.75
C ASP A 212 10.97 -17.20 2.84
N ASP A 213 11.63 -17.46 3.97
CA ASP A 213 12.45 -18.66 4.19
C ASP A 213 11.65 -19.90 4.59
N CYS A 214 10.33 -19.78 4.74
CA CYS A 214 9.47 -20.89 5.11
C CYS A 214 9.24 -21.86 3.94
N LYS A 215 9.78 -23.08 4.06
CA LYS A 215 9.72 -24.13 3.02
C LYS A 215 8.52 -25.08 3.18
N ILE A 216 7.44 -24.65 3.83
CA ILE A 216 6.26 -25.49 4.02
C ILE A 216 5.49 -25.64 2.71
N ARG A 217 5.30 -26.88 2.25
CA ARG A 217 4.71 -27.20 0.92
C ARG A 217 3.52 -28.16 0.99
N ARG A 218 3.07 -28.50 2.21
CA ARG A 218 2.00 -29.50 2.41
C ARG A 218 0.63 -28.86 2.26
N GLY A 219 -0.12 -29.25 1.22
CA GLY A 219 -1.50 -28.79 1.02
C GLY A 219 -1.61 -27.27 1.03
N ASN A 220 -2.57 -26.73 1.81
CA ASN A 220 -2.79 -25.29 1.97
C ASN A 220 -1.97 -24.67 3.12
N ALA A 221 -0.99 -25.39 3.67
CA ALA A 221 -0.30 -24.96 4.89
C ALA A 221 0.45 -23.63 4.74
N ALA A 222 1.02 -23.33 3.58
CA ALA A 222 1.70 -22.05 3.34
C ALA A 222 0.74 -20.85 3.46
N GLU A 223 -0.46 -20.98 2.91
CA GLU A 223 -1.51 -19.96 2.97
C GLU A 223 -2.05 -19.81 4.39
N LEU A 224 -2.42 -20.92 5.03
CA LEU A 224 -2.91 -20.92 6.41
C LEU A 224 -1.88 -20.29 7.36
N PHE A 225 -0.61 -20.61 7.18
CA PHE A 225 0.46 -20.09 8.03
C PHE A 225 0.71 -18.60 7.78
N SER A 226 0.57 -18.11 6.55
CA SER A 226 0.59 -16.68 6.25
C SER A 226 -0.55 -15.94 6.97
N GLY A 227 -1.77 -16.50 6.95
CA GLY A 227 -2.90 -15.96 7.72
C GLY A 227 -2.65 -15.94 9.23
N ILE A 228 -2.10 -17.02 9.79
CA ILE A 228 -1.73 -17.10 11.21
C ILE A 228 -0.68 -16.03 11.57
N ARG A 229 0.31 -15.78 10.70
CA ARG A 229 1.31 -14.72 10.91
C ARG A 229 0.66 -13.34 10.93
N HIS A 230 -0.29 -13.06 10.04
CA HIS A 230 -1.04 -11.81 10.07
C HIS A 230 -1.79 -11.63 11.40
N ILE A 231 -2.49 -12.67 11.88
CA ILE A 231 -3.17 -12.64 13.19
C ILE A 231 -2.17 -12.37 14.31
N ALA A 232 -1.02 -13.07 14.31
CA ALA A 232 0.02 -12.88 15.32
C ALA A 232 0.61 -11.47 15.29
N ILE A 233 0.89 -10.90 14.10
CA ILE A 233 1.35 -9.52 13.95
C ILE A 233 0.32 -8.55 14.50
N ASN A 234 -0.96 -8.72 14.16
CA ASN A 234 -2.05 -7.85 14.61
C ASN A 234 -2.12 -7.83 16.15
N ILE A 235 -2.16 -9.00 16.77
CA ILE A 235 -2.24 -9.15 18.22
C ILE A 235 -1.01 -8.53 18.92
N LEU A 236 0.20 -8.89 18.48
CA LEU A 236 1.44 -8.45 19.13
C LEU A 236 1.76 -6.97 18.89
N THR A 237 1.29 -6.40 17.77
CA THR A 237 1.43 -4.96 17.50
C THR A 237 0.53 -4.14 18.41
N ASN A 238 -0.67 -4.64 18.72
CA ASN A 238 -1.62 -3.96 19.60
C ASN A 238 -1.33 -4.14 21.09
N ASP A 239 -0.52 -5.13 21.47
CA ASP A 239 -0.09 -5.27 22.87
C ASP A 239 0.67 -4.01 23.36
N LYS A 240 0.13 -3.37 24.40
CA LYS A 240 0.76 -2.22 25.07
C LYS A 240 1.42 -2.56 26.39
N VAL A 241 1.22 -3.78 26.91
CA VAL A 241 1.71 -4.22 28.22
C VAL A 241 3.21 -4.39 28.18
N PHE A 242 3.74 -5.05 27.14
CA PHE A 242 5.17 -5.22 26.97
C PHE A 242 5.69 -4.36 25.81
N LYS A 243 6.27 -3.20 26.14
CA LYS A 243 6.83 -2.25 25.15
C LYS A 243 8.17 -2.73 24.60
N ALA A 244 8.13 -3.70 23.68
CA ALA A 244 9.32 -4.22 23.00
C ALA A 244 9.06 -4.47 21.51
N GLY A 245 10.14 -4.64 20.74
CA GLY A 245 10.04 -5.02 19.33
C GLY A 245 9.39 -6.39 19.14
N LEU A 246 8.74 -6.60 17.99
CA LEU A 246 7.93 -7.77 17.69
C LEU A 246 8.64 -9.11 17.99
N ARG A 247 9.91 -9.23 17.62
CA ARG A 247 10.73 -10.44 17.89
C ARG A 247 10.87 -10.74 19.40
N ARG A 248 11.00 -9.72 20.23
CA ARG A 248 11.08 -9.86 21.70
C ARG A 248 9.72 -10.24 22.28
N LYS A 249 8.63 -9.64 21.78
CA LYS A 249 7.27 -10.00 22.19
C LYS A 249 6.95 -11.46 21.87
N MET A 250 7.28 -11.93 20.66
CA MET A 250 7.14 -13.33 20.27
C MET A 250 7.93 -14.26 21.18
N ARG A 251 9.21 -13.93 21.46
CA ARG A 251 10.05 -14.72 22.35
C ARG A 251 9.47 -14.80 23.76
N LYS A 252 8.94 -13.69 24.29
CA LYS A 252 8.27 -13.67 25.59
C LYS A 252 7.01 -14.55 25.59
N ALA A 253 6.18 -14.44 24.55
CA ALA A 253 4.98 -15.28 24.40
C ALA A 253 5.32 -16.78 24.28
N ALA A 254 6.46 -17.13 23.70
CA ALA A 254 6.93 -18.52 23.65
C ALA A 254 7.44 -19.04 25.01
N MET A 255 7.91 -18.16 25.90
CA MET A 255 8.56 -18.53 27.17
C MET A 255 7.64 -18.38 28.38
N ASP A 256 6.64 -17.51 28.32
CA ASP A 256 5.75 -17.18 29.43
C ASP A 256 4.28 -17.44 29.02
N ARG A 257 3.70 -18.49 29.60
CA ARG A 257 2.31 -18.91 29.33
C ARG A 257 1.28 -17.87 29.79
N ASN A 258 1.57 -17.14 30.87
CA ASN A 258 0.66 -16.12 31.39
C ASN A 258 0.64 -14.92 30.45
N TYR A 259 1.82 -14.51 29.97
CA TYR A 259 1.92 -13.46 28.97
C TYR A 259 1.26 -13.89 27.64
N LEU A 260 1.49 -15.12 27.16
CA LEU A 260 0.79 -15.66 25.98
C LEU A 260 -0.73 -15.59 26.13
N ALA A 261 -1.27 -16.08 27.26
CA ALA A 261 -2.70 -16.04 27.54
C ALA A 261 -3.23 -14.60 27.56
N SER A 262 -2.51 -13.66 28.19
CA SER A 262 -2.92 -12.26 28.26
C SER A 262 -3.02 -11.58 26.89
N VAL A 263 -2.10 -11.94 25.99
CA VAL A 263 -2.01 -11.39 24.64
C VAL A 263 -3.10 -11.99 23.74
N LEU A 264 -3.39 -13.29 23.87
CA LEU A 264 -4.46 -13.96 23.14
C LEU A 264 -5.85 -13.56 23.60
N ALA A 265 -6.05 -13.34 24.91
CA ALA A 265 -7.32 -12.90 25.47
C ALA A 265 -7.63 -11.42 25.18
N GLY A 266 -6.72 -10.68 24.54
CA GLY A 266 -6.92 -9.26 24.23
C GLY A 266 -6.87 -8.35 25.47
N SER A 267 -6.50 -8.87 26.64
CA SER A 267 -6.48 -8.19 27.94
C SER A 267 -5.49 -7.02 28.08
N GLY A 268 -4.80 -6.63 27.00
CA GLY A 268 -4.03 -5.39 26.90
C GLY A 268 -4.71 -4.28 26.08
N LEU A 269 -5.95 -4.51 25.60
CA LEU A 269 -6.81 -3.55 24.92
C LEU A 269 -7.69 -2.83 25.96
N SER A 270 -7.04 -2.05 26.82
CA SER A 270 -7.68 -1.00 27.62
C SER A 270 -7.19 0.36 27.13
#